data_AF-A0A0H5DHX5-F1
#
_entry.id   AF-A0A0H5DHX5-F1
#
_cell.length_a   1.000
_cell.length_b   1.000
_cell.length_c   1.000
_cell.angle_alpha   90.00
_cell.angle_beta   90.00
_cell.angle_gamma   90.00
#
_symmetry.space_group_name_H-M   'P 1'
#
loop_
_entity.id
_entity.type
_entity.pdbx_description
1 polymer ?
#
loop_
_entity_poly.entity_id
_entity_poly.type
_entity_poly.pdbx_seq_one_letter_code
_entity_poly.pdbx_strand_id
1 'polypeptide(L)'
;MKSDSQTPAPRPPRARASLWGLGLVLITGLLLPLHGPLGAQERRTSIDRFWILWERTDVSGENCPNGPRCIRTSNYTSRLFSPENRQQIYRLFGMLDGNALGKGQLAEHPDAPRICQHNAAEVALGFNPERLARGEKLDVLHGLRAFGMDLRNLKPPPGSSDTFGTTLQAEMTALFQQAGIRIVHPREARDLPGEPVLKVFFSHTGGNDRCDYSFSVFASLTQTVLLSRDIRVKVDAGVWSYSTNSTSFAAGDEAAAIRSVAAALITDINRVN
;
A
#
# COMPACT_ATOMS: atom_id res chain seq x y z
N MET A 1 -61.12 -3.07 7.86
CA MET A 1 -60.63 -4.32 8.50
C MET A 1 -59.21 -4.52 8.02
N LYS A 2 -58.13 -4.63 8.80
CA LYS A 2 -57.87 -4.75 10.24
C LYS A 2 -56.37 -4.33 10.33
N SER A 3 -56.05 -3.26 11.01
CA SER A 3 -55.51 -3.23 12.39
C SER A 3 -54.00 -3.44 12.47
N ASP A 4 -53.38 -2.41 13.04
CA ASP A 4 -52.04 -2.32 13.61
C ASP A 4 -51.64 -3.49 14.50
N SER A 5 -50.32 -3.66 14.67
CA SER A 5 -49.61 -3.52 15.96
C SER A 5 -48.51 -4.57 16.14
N GLN A 6 -47.24 -4.13 16.14
CA GLN A 6 -46.12 -4.86 16.70
C GLN A 6 -45.59 -4.10 17.91
N THR A 7 -45.88 -4.67 19.07
CA THR A 7 -45.46 -4.26 20.42
C THR A 7 -43.97 -4.59 20.64
N PRO A 8 -43.16 -3.69 21.22
CA PRO A 8 -41.89 -4.06 21.83
C PRO A 8 -41.94 -3.92 23.35
N ALA A 9 -41.45 -4.93 24.08
CA ALA A 9 -41.02 -4.85 25.49
C ALA A 9 -40.14 -6.07 25.82
N PRO A 10 -39.28 -6.07 26.88
CA PRO A 10 -39.16 -5.05 27.93
C PRO A 10 -37.72 -4.58 28.25
N ARG A 11 -37.61 -3.39 28.86
CA ARG A 11 -36.54 -3.07 29.80
C ARG A 11 -37.09 -3.21 31.22
N PRO A 12 -36.36 -3.80 32.18
CA PRO A 12 -36.58 -3.52 33.60
C PRO A 12 -35.58 -2.46 34.12
N PRO A 13 -35.97 -1.67 35.13
CA PRO A 13 -35.24 -0.51 35.60
C PRO A 13 -34.34 -0.79 36.81
N ARG A 14 -33.48 0.21 37.08
CA ARG A 14 -32.55 0.38 38.20
C ARG A 14 -33.21 0.13 39.57
N ALA A 15 -32.49 -0.57 40.45
CA ALA A 15 -32.68 -0.48 41.90
C ALA A 15 -31.51 0.27 42.53
N ARG A 16 -31.87 1.26 43.34
CA ARG A 16 -31.01 2.11 44.19
C ARG A 16 -30.66 1.39 45.49
N ALA A 17 -29.49 1.73 46.00
CA ALA A 17 -29.13 1.94 47.40
C ALA A 17 -29.63 0.96 48.48
N SER A 18 -28.69 0.39 49.23
CA SER A 18 -28.78 0.36 50.68
C SER A 18 -27.39 0.45 51.30
N LEU A 19 -27.26 1.40 52.22
CA LEU A 19 -26.21 1.49 53.23
C LEU A 19 -26.22 0.27 54.16
N TRP A 20 -25.22 0.26 55.05
CA TRP A 20 -25.11 -0.37 56.38
C TRP A 20 -23.96 -1.37 56.50
N GLY A 21 -23.06 -1.12 57.44
CA GLY A 21 -22.17 -2.13 57.99
C GLY A 21 -20.73 -1.68 58.24
N LEU A 22 -20.53 -0.85 59.26
CA LEU A 22 -19.28 -0.86 60.04
C LEU A 22 -19.06 -2.28 60.59
N GLY A 23 -17.87 -2.84 60.39
CA GLY A 23 -17.53 -4.17 60.89
C GLY A 23 -16.06 -4.50 60.69
N LEU A 24 -15.20 -3.90 61.52
CA LEU A 24 -13.80 -4.23 61.65
C LEU A 24 -13.68 -5.59 62.38
N VAL A 25 -13.27 -6.66 61.71
CA VAL A 25 -12.77 -7.89 62.35
C VAL A 25 -11.62 -8.46 61.52
N LEU A 26 -10.43 -8.49 62.13
CA LEU A 26 -9.25 -9.23 61.70
C LEU A 26 -9.54 -10.74 61.70
N ILE A 27 -9.41 -11.42 60.55
CA ILE A 27 -9.23 -12.88 60.51
C ILE A 27 -8.19 -13.23 59.43
N THR A 28 -7.03 -13.69 59.90
CA THR A 28 -6.07 -14.63 59.30
C THR A 28 -6.39 -15.18 57.91
N GLY A 29 -5.65 -14.70 56.90
CA GLY A 29 -5.63 -15.25 55.53
C GLY A 29 -4.58 -16.35 55.37
N LEU A 30 -5.06 -17.59 55.27
CA LEU A 30 -4.35 -18.74 54.72
C LEU A 30 -4.06 -18.55 53.22
N LEU A 31 -2.83 -18.91 52.81
CA LEU A 31 -2.43 -19.56 51.55
C LEU A 31 -3.38 -19.49 50.34
N LEU A 32 -2.97 -18.75 49.30
CA LEU A 32 -3.18 -19.09 47.87
C LEU A 32 -2.12 -18.33 47.04
N PRO A 33 -1.15 -19.01 46.38
CA PRO A 33 -0.31 -18.34 45.40
C PRO A 33 -1.14 -18.09 44.13
N LEU A 34 -1.36 -16.80 43.84
CA LEU A 34 -1.79 -16.28 42.54
C LEU A 34 -0.80 -16.73 41.46
N HIS A 35 -1.03 -17.92 40.89
CA HIS A 35 -0.46 -18.28 39.60
C HIS A 35 -1.27 -17.54 38.53
N GLY A 36 -0.80 -16.35 38.17
CA GLY A 36 -1.22 -15.73 36.92
C GLY A 36 -0.93 -16.69 35.75
N PRO A 37 -1.74 -16.67 34.68
CA PRO A 37 -1.44 -17.47 33.50
C PRO A 37 -0.11 -16.97 32.96
N LEU A 38 0.93 -17.78 33.12
CA LEU A 38 2.17 -17.64 32.36
C LEU A 38 1.75 -17.59 30.90
N GLY A 39 1.97 -16.44 30.27
CA GLY A 39 1.82 -16.29 28.84
C GLY A 39 2.54 -17.45 28.18
N ALA A 40 1.83 -18.16 27.30
CA ALA A 40 2.44 -19.16 26.45
C ALA A 40 3.59 -18.47 25.70
N GLN A 41 4.82 -18.68 26.16
CA GLN A 41 6.00 -18.36 25.39
C GLN A 41 5.88 -19.19 24.12
N GLU A 42 5.58 -18.51 23.02
CA GLU A 42 5.62 -19.07 21.68
C GLU A 42 7.02 -19.66 21.50
N ARG A 43 7.11 -20.99 21.64
CA ARG A 43 8.36 -21.72 21.58
C ARG A 43 8.78 -21.68 20.12
N ARG A 44 9.55 -20.66 19.72
CA ARG A 44 10.17 -20.60 18.40
C ARG A 44 10.99 -21.87 18.25
N THR A 45 10.47 -22.80 17.46
CA THR A 45 11.21 -23.97 17.01
C THR A 45 12.11 -23.52 15.88
N SER A 46 13.35 -23.15 16.21
CA SER A 46 14.37 -22.91 15.18
C SER A 46 14.72 -24.25 14.52
N ILE A 47 14.63 -24.29 13.19
CA ILE A 47 15.10 -25.42 12.39
C ILE A 47 16.41 -25.00 11.77
N ASP A 48 17.51 -25.46 12.35
CA ASP A 48 18.84 -25.20 11.81
C ASP A 48 19.13 -26.15 10.64
N ARG A 49 19.64 -25.60 9.53
CA ARG A 49 20.16 -26.37 8.40
C ARG A 49 21.63 -26.03 8.22
N PHE A 50 22.48 -27.05 8.20
CA PHE A 50 23.91 -26.88 8.02
C PHE A 50 24.27 -27.15 6.56
N TRP A 51 25.03 -26.25 5.96
CA TRP A 51 25.51 -26.37 4.59
C TRP A 51 27.02 -26.33 4.59
N ILE A 52 27.64 -27.19 3.79
CA ILE A 52 29.06 -27.09 3.49
C ILE A 52 29.17 -26.38 2.14
N LEU A 53 29.76 -25.19 2.16
CA LEU A 53 30.20 -24.49 0.96
C LEU A 53 31.67 -24.81 0.73
N TRP A 54 31.99 -25.22 -0.49
CA TRP A 54 33.36 -25.41 -0.94
C TRP A 54 33.61 -24.53 -2.16
N GLU A 55 34.61 -23.66 -2.04
CA GLU A 55 35.16 -22.87 -3.14
C GLU A 55 36.42 -23.56 -3.67
N ARG A 56 36.47 -23.76 -4.98
CA ARG A 56 37.67 -24.09 -5.72
C ARG A 56 38.05 -22.90 -6.58
N THR A 57 39.24 -22.35 -6.35
CA THR A 57 39.83 -21.34 -7.22
C THR A 57 40.83 -22.01 -8.16
N ASP A 58 40.58 -21.89 -9.45
CA ASP A 58 41.53 -22.23 -10.51
C ASP A 58 42.24 -20.95 -10.99
N VAL A 59 43.55 -21.00 -11.11
CA VAL A 59 44.38 -19.91 -11.64
C VAL A 59 45.06 -20.36 -12.92
N SER A 60 44.94 -19.57 -13.99
CA SER A 60 45.51 -19.88 -15.30
C SER A 60 46.09 -18.63 -15.98
N GLY A 61 47.10 -18.82 -16.85
CA GLY A 61 47.81 -17.73 -17.53
C GLY A 61 49.28 -17.62 -17.13
N GLU A 62 49.91 -16.48 -17.44
CA GLU A 62 51.33 -16.24 -17.19
C GLU A 62 51.54 -15.48 -15.86
N ASN A 63 52.60 -15.86 -15.12
CA ASN A 63 53.00 -15.24 -13.85
C ASN A 63 51.97 -15.34 -12.71
N CYS A 64 51.12 -16.36 -12.68
CA CYS A 64 50.23 -16.63 -11.54
C CYS A 64 51.01 -16.93 -10.24
N PRO A 65 50.48 -16.56 -9.05
CA PRO A 65 49.12 -16.06 -8.77
C PRO A 65 48.96 -14.53 -8.81
N ASN A 66 50.06 -13.76 -8.86
CA ASN A 66 50.02 -12.29 -8.71
C ASN A 66 50.34 -11.53 -10.01
N GLY A 67 50.46 -12.24 -11.13
CA GLY A 67 50.82 -11.67 -12.43
C GLY A 67 49.66 -10.94 -13.10
N PRO A 68 49.95 -9.92 -13.92
CA PRO A 68 48.93 -9.11 -14.60
C PRO A 68 48.12 -9.88 -15.66
N ARG A 69 48.55 -11.10 -16.03
CA ARG A 69 47.85 -12.01 -16.94
C ARG A 69 47.31 -13.26 -16.23
N CYS A 70 47.24 -13.24 -14.90
CA CYS A 70 46.66 -14.35 -14.16
C CYS A 70 45.14 -14.23 -14.13
N ILE A 71 44.46 -15.19 -14.76
CA ILE A 71 43.02 -15.33 -14.73
C ILE A 71 42.67 -16.22 -13.55
N ARG A 72 41.80 -15.72 -12.67
CA ARG A 72 41.32 -16.44 -11.49
C ARG A 72 39.84 -16.77 -11.68
N THR A 73 39.51 -18.05 -11.64
CA THR A 73 38.13 -18.54 -11.76
C THR A 73 37.76 -19.27 -10.48
N SER A 74 36.67 -18.87 -9.83
CA SER A 74 36.15 -19.57 -8.64
C SER A 74 34.89 -20.36 -8.97
N ASN A 75 34.87 -21.61 -8.54
CA ASN A 75 33.74 -22.53 -8.64
C ASN A 75 33.24 -22.86 -7.23
N TYR A 76 31.94 -22.76 -6.99
CA TYR A 76 31.33 -23.03 -5.69
C TYR A 76 30.45 -24.27 -5.75
N THR A 77 30.58 -25.16 -4.76
CA THR A 77 29.68 -26.29 -4.56
C THR A 77 29.09 -26.22 -3.16
N SER A 78 27.76 -26.32 -3.06
CA SER A 78 27.05 -26.38 -1.78
C SER A 78 26.45 -27.78 -1.57
N ARG A 79 26.68 -28.38 -0.41
CA ARG A 79 26.05 -29.66 -0.02
C ARG A 79 25.31 -29.51 1.30
N LEU A 80 24.10 -30.06 1.39
CA LEU A 80 23.37 -30.15 2.65
C LEU A 80 24.12 -31.10 3.57
N PHE A 81 24.47 -30.62 4.75
CA PHE A 81 25.09 -31.43 5.78
C PHE A 81 24.04 -31.76 6.84
N SER A 82 23.58 -33.00 6.84
CA SER A 82 22.58 -33.50 7.78
C SER A 82 23.24 -34.47 8.77
N PRO A 83 23.78 -33.98 9.90
CA PRO A 83 24.38 -34.85 10.88
C PRO A 83 23.33 -35.71 11.57
N GLU A 84 23.71 -36.93 11.97
CA GLU A 84 22.90 -37.77 12.86
C GLU A 84 22.75 -37.13 14.26
N ASN A 85 23.76 -36.36 14.71
CA ASN A 85 23.76 -35.67 15.99
C ASN A 85 24.18 -34.19 15.86
N ARG A 86 23.24 -33.27 16.05
CA ARG A 86 23.47 -31.81 15.94
C ARG A 86 24.49 -31.28 16.95
N GLN A 87 24.62 -31.89 18.13
CA GLN A 87 25.56 -31.42 19.15
C GLN A 87 27.01 -31.53 18.69
N GLN A 88 27.33 -32.50 17.82
CA GLN A 88 28.67 -32.63 17.27
C GLN A 88 29.03 -31.47 16.34
N ILE A 89 28.05 -30.95 15.59
CA ILE A 89 28.27 -29.80 14.71
C ILE A 89 28.47 -28.51 15.50
N TYR A 90 27.71 -28.30 16.57
CA TYR A 90 27.94 -27.17 17.46
C TYR A 90 29.32 -27.20 18.11
N ARG A 91 29.81 -28.40 18.50
CA ARG A 91 31.18 -28.55 18.99
C ARG A 91 32.21 -28.25 17.92
N LEU A 92 31.97 -28.68 16.67
CA LEU A 92 32.86 -28.38 15.55
C LEU A 92 32.96 -26.86 15.31
N PHE A 93 31.83 -26.15 15.23
CA PHE A 93 31.84 -24.69 15.08
C PHE A 93 32.56 -24.00 16.25
N GLY A 94 32.28 -24.41 17.49
CA GLY A 94 32.97 -23.86 18.66
C GLY A 94 34.50 -24.07 18.63
N MET A 95 34.96 -25.23 18.14
CA MET A 95 36.40 -25.47 17.96
C MET A 95 37.00 -24.60 16.84
N LEU A 96 36.28 -24.40 15.73
CA LEU A 96 36.74 -23.56 14.62
C LEU A 96 36.82 -22.10 15.04
N ASP A 97 35.80 -21.59 15.73
CA ASP A 97 35.77 -20.23 16.26
C ASP A 97 36.88 -20.00 17.30
N GLY A 98 37.10 -20.96 18.20
CA GLY A 98 38.19 -20.90 19.17
C GLY A 98 39.57 -20.87 18.49
N ASN A 99 39.77 -21.65 17.43
CA ASN A 99 41.00 -21.64 16.64
C ASN A 99 41.20 -20.33 15.87
N ALA A 100 40.13 -19.75 15.31
CA ALA A 100 40.18 -18.46 14.64
C ALA A 100 40.54 -17.34 15.62
N LEU A 101 39.89 -17.32 16.80
CA LEU A 101 40.17 -16.35 17.85
C LEU A 101 41.62 -16.46 18.36
N GLY A 102 42.13 -17.68 18.53
CA GLY A 102 43.54 -17.93 18.90
C GLY A 102 44.55 -17.41 17.87
N LYS A 103 44.13 -17.20 16.62
CA LYS A 103 44.92 -16.60 15.54
C LYS A 103 44.61 -15.11 15.31
N GLY A 104 43.78 -14.49 16.16
CA GLY A 104 43.34 -13.10 16.00
C GLY A 104 42.41 -12.88 14.80
N GLN A 105 41.78 -13.94 14.28
CA GLN A 105 40.85 -13.88 13.15
C GLN A 105 39.40 -13.79 13.67
N LEU A 106 38.52 -13.19 12.85
CA LEU A 106 37.09 -13.20 13.09
C LEU A 106 36.50 -14.60 12.89
N ALA A 107 35.41 -14.92 13.60
CA ALA A 107 34.68 -16.18 13.41
C ALA A 107 34.16 -16.32 11.97
N GLU A 108 33.68 -15.23 11.37
CA GLU A 108 33.43 -15.15 9.93
C GLU A 108 34.64 -14.53 9.22
N HIS A 109 35.26 -15.27 8.30
CA HIS A 109 36.43 -14.80 7.56
C HIS A 109 36.06 -13.63 6.63
N PRO A 110 36.89 -12.57 6.48
CA PRO A 110 36.58 -11.43 5.61
C PRO A 110 36.37 -11.82 4.14
N ASP A 111 37.05 -12.88 3.68
CA ASP A 111 36.90 -13.43 2.33
C ASP A 111 35.74 -14.44 2.19
N ALA A 112 34.86 -14.57 3.19
CA ALA A 112 33.72 -15.47 3.11
C ALA A 112 32.78 -15.07 1.94
N PRO A 113 32.33 -16.04 1.11
CA PRO A 113 31.47 -15.74 -0.02
C PRO A 113 30.12 -15.19 0.43
N ARG A 114 29.65 -14.13 -0.23
CA ARG A 114 28.31 -13.57 0.00
C ARG A 114 27.27 -14.43 -0.73
N ILE A 115 26.37 -15.06 0.02
CA ILE A 115 25.27 -15.85 -0.56
C ILE A 115 24.23 -14.88 -1.13
N CYS A 116 24.22 -14.70 -2.45
CA CYS A 116 23.18 -13.96 -3.16
C CYS A 116 21.86 -14.75 -3.09
N GLN A 117 20.87 -14.25 -2.34
CA GLN A 117 19.53 -14.84 -2.33
C GLN A 117 18.84 -14.57 -3.67
N HIS A 118 18.23 -15.61 -4.26
CA HIS A 118 17.71 -15.61 -5.64
C HIS A 118 16.52 -14.67 -5.93
N ASN A 119 16.08 -13.84 -4.98
CA ASN A 119 14.97 -12.90 -5.19
C ASN A 119 15.34 -11.49 -4.71
N ALA A 120 16.07 -10.73 -5.53
CA ALA A 120 16.37 -9.34 -5.23
C ALA A 120 15.09 -8.49 -5.02
N ALA A 121 13.98 -8.81 -5.71
CA ALA A 121 12.71 -8.10 -5.53
C ALA A 121 12.03 -8.42 -4.19
N GLU A 122 12.03 -9.68 -3.74
CA GLU A 122 11.45 -10.08 -2.45
C GLU A 122 12.29 -9.58 -1.27
N VAL A 123 13.62 -9.56 -1.42
CA VAL A 123 14.53 -9.01 -0.40
C VAL A 123 14.46 -7.47 -0.34
N ALA A 124 14.24 -6.78 -1.48
CA ALA A 124 14.16 -5.32 -1.51
C ALA A 124 12.77 -4.77 -1.12
N LEU A 125 11.69 -5.45 -1.50
CA LEU A 125 10.31 -4.98 -1.24
C LEU A 125 9.62 -5.72 -0.09
N GLY A 126 10.14 -6.85 0.35
CA GLY A 126 9.49 -7.71 1.36
C GLY A 126 8.33 -8.54 0.82
N PHE A 127 8.02 -8.48 -0.49
CA PHE A 127 6.96 -9.27 -1.14
C PHE A 127 7.24 -9.50 -2.63
N ASN A 128 6.53 -10.44 -3.25
CA ASN A 128 6.56 -10.69 -4.70
C ASN A 128 5.37 -10.00 -5.39
N PRO A 129 5.58 -8.96 -6.22
CA PRO A 129 4.50 -8.22 -6.86
C PRO A 129 3.65 -9.05 -7.83
N GLU A 130 4.22 -10.07 -8.47
CA GLU A 130 3.49 -10.99 -9.37
C GLU A 130 2.57 -11.96 -8.63
N ARG A 131 2.75 -12.12 -7.32
CA ARG A 131 1.89 -12.96 -6.46
C ARG A 131 0.79 -12.18 -5.76
N LEU A 132 0.75 -10.86 -5.91
CA LEU A 132 -0.32 -10.05 -5.37
C LEU A 132 -1.61 -10.34 -6.14
N ALA A 133 -2.72 -10.46 -5.42
CA ALA A 133 -4.03 -10.48 -6.04
C ALA A 133 -4.25 -9.14 -6.78
N ARG A 134 -4.96 -9.19 -7.91
CA ARG A 134 -5.43 -7.97 -8.56
C ARG A 134 -6.41 -7.27 -7.62
N GLY A 135 -6.24 -5.96 -7.44
CA GLY A 135 -7.19 -5.14 -6.70
C GLY A 135 -8.54 -5.05 -7.43
N GLU A 136 -9.58 -4.75 -6.67
CA GLU A 136 -10.89 -4.39 -7.18
C GLU A 136 -10.82 -3.01 -7.87
N LYS A 137 -11.80 -2.74 -8.75
CA LYS A 137 -11.79 -1.56 -9.64
C LYS A 137 -11.56 -0.22 -8.90
N LEU A 138 -12.07 -0.08 -7.67
CA LEU A 138 -11.99 1.17 -6.90
C LEU A 138 -10.79 1.23 -5.95
N ASP A 139 -10.06 0.13 -5.72
CA ASP A 139 -8.93 0.08 -4.77
C ASP A 139 -7.83 1.09 -5.14
N VAL A 140 -7.74 1.44 -6.42
CA VAL A 140 -6.87 2.49 -6.97
C VAL A 140 -7.13 3.90 -6.41
N LEU A 141 -8.26 4.11 -5.74
CA LEU A 141 -8.63 5.38 -5.09
C LEU A 141 -8.33 5.39 -3.58
N HIS A 142 -7.93 4.26 -3.00
CA HIS A 142 -7.64 4.15 -1.58
C HIS A 142 -6.52 5.11 -1.17
N GLY A 143 -6.74 5.89 -0.11
CA GLY A 143 -5.75 6.85 0.39
C GLY A 143 -5.53 8.08 -0.49
N LEU A 144 -6.31 8.27 -1.57
CA LEU A 144 -6.24 9.50 -2.37
C LEU A 144 -6.73 10.69 -1.52
N ARG A 145 -5.83 11.63 -1.25
CA ARG A 145 -6.11 12.84 -0.44
C ARG A 145 -5.91 14.15 -1.21
N ALA A 146 -5.22 14.09 -2.35
CA ALA A 146 -4.99 15.25 -3.20
C ALA A 146 -4.77 14.84 -4.65
N PHE A 147 -5.13 15.70 -5.60
CA PHE A 147 -4.81 15.52 -7.02
C PHE A 147 -4.78 16.83 -7.79
N GLY A 148 -4.11 16.81 -8.94
CA GLY A 148 -4.04 17.93 -9.87
C GLY A 148 -5.29 18.07 -10.71
N MET A 149 -5.85 19.28 -10.83
CA MET A 149 -6.96 19.58 -11.74
C MET A 149 -6.90 21.05 -12.16
N ASP A 150 -7.14 21.32 -13.45
CA ASP A 150 -7.24 22.67 -13.99
C ASP A 150 -8.35 22.77 -15.03
N LEU A 151 -9.42 23.48 -14.69
CA LEU A 151 -10.59 23.74 -15.52
C LEU A 151 -10.62 25.18 -16.06
N ARG A 152 -9.63 26.02 -15.73
CA ARG A 152 -9.66 27.45 -16.07
C ARG A 152 -9.68 27.69 -17.58
N ASN A 153 -9.09 26.77 -18.35
CA ASN A 153 -9.07 26.79 -19.81
C ASN A 153 -10.13 25.87 -20.45
N LEU A 154 -11.10 25.38 -19.68
CA LEU A 154 -12.19 24.56 -20.21
C LEU A 154 -13.07 25.41 -21.13
N LYS A 155 -13.31 24.92 -22.34
CA LYS A 155 -14.16 25.61 -23.33
C LYS A 155 -15.57 25.82 -22.74
N PRO A 156 -16.10 27.06 -22.73
CA PRO A 156 -17.45 27.32 -22.25
C PRO A 156 -18.51 26.75 -23.21
N PRO A 157 -19.69 26.39 -22.69
CA PRO A 157 -20.86 26.12 -23.52
C PRO A 157 -21.34 27.39 -24.23
N PRO A 158 -22.11 27.26 -25.33
CA PRO A 158 -22.68 28.41 -26.03
C PRO A 158 -23.47 29.33 -25.10
N GLY A 159 -23.26 30.64 -25.21
CA GLY A 159 -23.94 31.64 -24.37
C GLY A 159 -23.43 31.76 -22.94
N SER A 160 -22.39 31.02 -22.54
CA SER A 160 -21.73 31.17 -21.24
C SER A 160 -20.69 32.29 -21.23
N SER A 161 -20.36 32.77 -20.04
CA SER A 161 -19.34 33.81 -19.84
C SER A 161 -17.92 33.30 -20.09
N ASP A 162 -17.01 34.22 -20.42
CA ASP A 162 -15.57 33.93 -20.55
C ASP A 162 -14.92 33.46 -19.23
N THR A 163 -15.60 33.69 -18.09
CA THR A 163 -15.16 33.25 -16.76
C THR A 163 -15.67 31.85 -16.38
N PHE A 164 -16.37 31.15 -17.27
CA PHE A 164 -16.97 29.83 -17.01
C PHE A 164 -15.99 28.83 -16.38
N GLY A 165 -14.82 28.64 -17.01
CA GLY A 165 -13.79 27.73 -16.52
C GLY A 165 -13.23 28.12 -15.15
N THR A 166 -13.02 29.42 -14.91
CA THR A 166 -12.53 29.93 -13.62
C THR A 166 -13.55 29.75 -12.50
N THR A 167 -14.83 29.98 -12.78
CA THR A 167 -15.92 29.76 -11.81
C THR A 167 -16.05 28.27 -11.49
N LEU A 168 -16.05 27.40 -12.50
CA LEU A 168 -16.08 25.96 -12.30
C LEU A 168 -14.87 25.45 -11.52
N GLN A 169 -13.67 25.97 -11.77
CA GLN A 169 -12.48 25.61 -10.99
C GLN A 169 -12.71 25.90 -9.50
N ALA A 170 -13.23 27.08 -9.15
CA ALA A 170 -13.48 27.46 -7.76
C ALA A 170 -14.55 26.57 -7.11
N GLU A 171 -15.67 26.32 -7.81
CA GLU A 171 -16.76 25.48 -7.34
C GLU A 171 -16.31 24.03 -7.10
N MET A 172 -15.63 23.43 -8.09
CA MET A 172 -15.11 22.07 -7.98
C MET A 172 -14.07 21.95 -6.87
N THR A 173 -13.18 22.94 -6.74
CA THR A 173 -12.21 23.00 -5.64
C THR A 173 -12.90 23.01 -4.28
N ALA A 174 -13.97 23.82 -4.12
CA ALA A 174 -14.74 23.87 -2.88
C ALA A 174 -15.42 22.52 -2.57
N LEU A 175 -16.03 21.86 -3.57
CA LEU A 175 -16.67 20.55 -3.40
C LEU A 175 -15.68 19.48 -2.90
N PHE A 176 -14.49 19.41 -3.52
CA PHE A 176 -13.46 18.45 -3.10
C PHE A 176 -12.88 18.80 -1.73
N GLN A 177 -12.64 20.09 -1.44
CA GLN A 177 -12.14 20.53 -0.13
C GLN A 177 -13.13 20.19 1.00
N GLN A 178 -14.43 20.36 0.77
CA GLN A 178 -15.48 19.96 1.73
C GLN A 178 -15.48 18.45 1.98
N ALA A 179 -15.09 17.64 0.98
CA ALA A 179 -14.90 16.21 1.11
C ALA A 179 -13.51 15.80 1.67
N GLY A 180 -12.69 16.76 2.10
CA GLY A 180 -11.35 16.49 2.64
C GLY A 180 -10.30 16.15 1.57
N ILE A 181 -10.56 16.46 0.30
CA ILE A 181 -9.67 16.21 -0.83
C ILE A 181 -9.08 17.54 -1.32
N ARG A 182 -7.75 17.63 -1.36
CA ARG A 182 -7.05 18.85 -1.77
C ARG A 182 -6.83 18.89 -3.29
N ILE A 183 -7.32 19.94 -3.93
CA ILE A 183 -7.02 20.23 -5.34
C ILE A 183 -5.75 21.08 -5.43
N VAL A 184 -4.83 20.65 -6.29
CA VAL A 184 -3.58 21.37 -6.61
C VAL A 184 -3.48 21.67 -8.10
N HIS A 185 -2.52 22.51 -8.47
CA HIS A 185 -2.19 22.68 -9.88
C HIS A 185 -1.63 21.37 -10.47
N PRO A 186 -1.93 21.00 -11.74
CA PRO A 186 -1.39 19.77 -12.34
C PRO A 186 0.14 19.64 -12.34
N ARG A 187 0.87 20.76 -12.24
CA ARG A 187 2.34 20.73 -12.07
C ARG A 187 2.77 20.32 -10.67
N GLU A 188 2.07 20.79 -9.64
CA GLU A 188 2.31 20.45 -8.22
C GLU A 188 1.90 19.00 -7.92
N ALA A 189 0.97 18.44 -8.71
CA ALA A 189 0.58 17.04 -8.58
C ALA A 189 1.74 16.06 -8.79
N ARG A 190 2.82 16.47 -9.47
CA ARG A 190 4.03 15.66 -9.66
C ARG A 190 4.77 15.34 -8.36
N ASP A 191 4.55 16.16 -7.32
CA ASP A 191 5.15 15.96 -6.01
C ASP A 191 4.24 15.11 -5.08
N LEU A 192 3.06 14.72 -5.56
CA LEU A 192 2.13 13.87 -4.82
C LEU A 192 2.40 12.38 -5.11
N PRO A 193 2.17 11.48 -4.14
CA PRO A 193 2.24 10.03 -4.38
C PRO A 193 1.32 9.61 -5.53
N GLY A 194 1.89 8.92 -6.52
CA GLY A 194 1.16 8.45 -7.70
C GLY A 194 0.87 9.52 -8.74
N GLU A 195 1.40 10.74 -8.59
CA GLU A 195 1.22 11.87 -9.52
C GLU A 195 -0.24 12.05 -10.02
N PRO A 196 -1.27 12.01 -9.14
CA PRO A 196 -2.66 11.94 -9.56
C PRO A 196 -3.12 13.21 -10.26
N VAL A 197 -3.68 13.07 -11.46
CA VAL A 197 -4.24 14.19 -12.24
C VAL A 197 -5.63 13.83 -12.76
N LEU A 198 -6.62 14.65 -12.40
CA LEU A 198 -7.97 14.56 -12.94
C LEU A 198 -8.09 15.50 -14.15
N LYS A 199 -8.38 14.92 -15.32
CA LYS A 199 -8.73 15.67 -16.53
C LYS A 199 -10.23 15.60 -16.74
N VAL A 200 -10.85 16.74 -17.00
CA VAL A 200 -12.26 16.84 -17.38
C VAL A 200 -12.33 17.42 -18.78
N PHE A 201 -13.08 16.74 -19.64
CA PHE A 201 -13.33 17.09 -21.02
C PHE A 201 -14.81 17.42 -21.17
N PHE A 202 -15.09 18.53 -21.83
CA PHE A 202 -16.43 18.95 -22.18
C PHE A 202 -16.47 19.16 -23.69
N SER A 203 -17.45 18.55 -24.35
CA SER A 203 -17.72 18.77 -25.76
C SER A 203 -19.20 18.93 -26.01
N HIS A 204 -19.55 19.71 -27.03
CA HIS A 204 -20.93 19.95 -27.42
C HIS A 204 -21.06 19.96 -28.93
N THR A 205 -22.26 19.65 -29.42
CA THR A 205 -22.68 19.69 -30.82
C THR A 205 -23.96 20.51 -30.93
N GLY A 206 -24.27 20.98 -32.14
CA GLY A 206 -25.33 21.97 -32.37
C GLY A 206 -24.83 23.42 -32.16
N GLY A 207 -25.47 24.36 -32.86
CA GLY A 207 -25.20 25.80 -32.75
C GLY A 207 -25.90 26.42 -31.54
N ASN A 208 -26.11 27.74 -31.57
CA ASN A 208 -26.87 28.47 -30.52
C ASN A 208 -28.36 28.09 -30.48
N ASP A 209 -28.86 27.35 -31.47
CA ASP A 209 -30.24 26.90 -31.55
C ASP A 209 -30.46 25.65 -30.69
N ARG A 210 -31.35 25.77 -29.70
CA ARG A 210 -31.58 24.77 -28.63
C ARG A 210 -32.18 23.44 -29.11
N CYS A 211 -32.67 23.34 -30.35
CA CYS A 211 -33.35 22.14 -30.84
C CYS A 211 -32.41 20.96 -31.13
N ASP A 212 -31.17 21.23 -31.57
CA ASP A 212 -30.19 20.20 -31.95
C ASP A 212 -28.94 20.21 -31.03
N TYR A 213 -29.02 20.92 -29.91
CA TYR A 213 -27.90 21.03 -28.98
C TYR A 213 -27.77 19.77 -28.13
N SER A 214 -26.58 19.17 -28.14
CA SER A 214 -26.23 18.07 -27.24
C SER A 214 -24.81 18.21 -26.73
N PHE A 215 -24.53 17.68 -25.55
CA PHE A 215 -23.21 17.75 -24.94
C PHE A 215 -22.79 16.47 -24.25
N SER A 216 -21.49 16.32 -24.05
CA SER A 216 -20.88 15.23 -23.28
C SER A 216 -19.81 15.76 -22.34
N VAL A 217 -19.75 15.14 -21.18
CA VAL A 217 -18.72 15.34 -20.16
C VAL A 217 -18.02 14.01 -19.96
N PHE A 218 -16.70 14.00 -20.06
CA PHE A 218 -15.87 12.85 -19.74
C PHE A 218 -14.78 13.28 -18.77
N ALA A 219 -14.55 12.50 -17.73
CA ALA A 219 -13.48 12.72 -16.78
C ALA A 219 -12.63 11.46 -16.64
N SER A 220 -11.32 11.65 -16.48
CA SER A 220 -10.38 10.56 -16.20
C SER A 220 -9.34 11.00 -15.18
N LEU A 221 -9.19 10.19 -14.13
CA LEU A 221 -8.10 10.30 -13.18
C LEU A 221 -6.96 9.40 -13.65
N THR A 222 -5.80 9.99 -13.88
CA THR A 222 -4.56 9.27 -14.18
C THR A 222 -3.66 9.23 -12.96
N GLN A 223 -2.98 8.11 -12.75
CA GLN A 223 -1.93 7.94 -11.73
C GLN A 223 -0.73 7.21 -12.34
N THR A 224 0.45 7.45 -11.77
CA THR A 224 1.65 6.67 -12.06
C THR A 224 1.56 5.31 -11.40
N VAL A 225 1.72 4.26 -12.21
CA VAL A 225 1.76 2.85 -11.76
C VAL A 225 3.08 2.19 -12.14
N LEU A 226 3.46 1.15 -11.40
CA LEU A 226 4.63 0.32 -11.70
C LEU A 226 4.21 -0.95 -12.44
N LEU A 227 5.02 -1.37 -13.40
CA LEU A 227 4.83 -2.67 -14.04
C LEU A 227 5.29 -3.77 -13.09
N SER A 228 4.43 -4.74 -12.77
CA SER A 228 4.79 -5.85 -11.89
C SER A 228 5.98 -6.66 -12.43
N ARG A 229 6.07 -6.83 -13.77
CA ARG A 229 7.17 -7.53 -14.45
C ARG A 229 8.52 -6.80 -14.39
N ASP A 230 8.49 -5.47 -14.25
CA ASP A 230 9.67 -4.62 -14.09
C ASP A 230 9.30 -3.37 -13.28
N ILE A 231 9.43 -3.48 -11.96
CA ILE A 231 9.08 -2.45 -10.98
C ILE A 231 9.92 -1.17 -11.10
N ARG A 232 10.93 -1.14 -11.97
CA ARG A 232 11.73 0.06 -12.27
C ARG A 232 11.07 0.94 -13.33
N VAL A 233 10.06 0.43 -14.03
CA VAL A 233 9.33 1.14 -15.07
C VAL A 233 8.05 1.75 -14.48
N LYS A 234 7.93 3.07 -14.62
CA LYS A 234 6.74 3.86 -14.30
C LYS A 234 5.96 4.16 -15.59
N VAL A 235 4.64 4.05 -15.52
CA VAL A 235 3.74 4.44 -16.61
C VAL A 235 2.56 5.23 -16.06
N ASP A 236 2.03 6.15 -16.86
CA ASP A 236 0.76 6.81 -16.55
C ASP A 236 -0.40 5.90 -16.96
N ALA A 237 -1.31 5.64 -16.03
CA ALA A 237 -2.50 4.82 -16.27
C ALA A 237 -3.77 5.57 -15.86
N GLY A 238 -4.81 5.47 -16.68
CA GLY A 238 -6.17 5.89 -16.30
C GLY A 238 -6.74 4.91 -15.29
N VAL A 239 -6.88 5.35 -14.04
CA VAL A 239 -7.31 4.48 -12.92
C VAL A 239 -8.79 4.66 -12.58
N TRP A 240 -9.38 5.79 -12.94
CA TRP A 240 -10.80 6.04 -12.78
C TRP A 240 -11.32 6.89 -13.93
N SER A 241 -12.59 6.69 -14.29
CA SER A 241 -13.24 7.45 -15.35
C SER A 241 -14.73 7.59 -15.09
N TYR A 242 -15.30 8.70 -15.53
CA TYR A 242 -16.73 8.98 -15.47
C TYR A 242 -17.18 9.68 -16.75
N SER A 243 -18.39 9.37 -17.21
CA SER A 243 -18.98 10.01 -18.38
C SER A 243 -20.46 10.31 -18.15
N THR A 244 -20.90 11.49 -18.57
CA THR A 244 -22.31 11.88 -18.63
C THR A 244 -22.56 12.75 -19.87
N ASN A 245 -23.82 13.06 -20.15
CA ASN A 245 -24.22 13.77 -21.37
C ASN A 245 -25.58 14.47 -21.19
N SER A 246 -26.04 15.14 -22.25
CA SER A 246 -27.31 15.85 -22.33
C SER A 246 -28.57 14.97 -22.28
N THR A 247 -28.47 13.63 -22.15
CA THR A 247 -29.64 12.80 -21.82
C THR A 247 -29.85 12.69 -20.31
N SER A 248 -28.80 12.93 -19.52
CA SER A 248 -28.83 12.90 -18.06
C SER A 248 -29.02 14.29 -17.44
N PHE A 249 -28.89 15.35 -18.24
CA PHE A 249 -28.94 16.75 -17.84
C PHE A 249 -29.64 17.58 -18.93
N ALA A 250 -30.44 18.57 -18.54
CA ALA A 250 -31.10 19.44 -19.52
C ALA A 250 -30.09 20.40 -20.19
N ALA A 251 -30.44 20.92 -21.36
CA ALA A 251 -29.67 22.00 -21.99
C ALA A 251 -29.66 23.24 -21.07
N GLY A 252 -28.50 23.85 -20.85
CA GLY A 252 -28.31 24.90 -19.85
C GLY A 252 -27.80 24.41 -18.48
N ASP A 253 -27.77 23.09 -18.24
CA ASP A 253 -27.23 22.48 -17.02
C ASP A 253 -25.81 21.93 -17.20
N GLU A 254 -25.04 22.42 -18.17
CA GLU A 254 -23.70 21.92 -18.48
C GLU A 254 -22.74 22.03 -17.29
N ALA A 255 -22.82 23.14 -16.56
CA ALA A 255 -22.04 23.34 -15.34
C ALA A 255 -22.41 22.29 -14.27
N ALA A 256 -23.69 21.92 -14.16
CA ALA A 256 -24.12 20.87 -13.24
C ALA A 256 -23.64 19.48 -13.68
N ALA A 257 -23.66 19.21 -14.99
CA ALA A 257 -23.11 17.98 -15.56
C ALA A 257 -21.58 17.86 -15.36
N ILE A 258 -20.84 18.96 -15.42
CA ILE A 258 -19.41 18.98 -15.09
C ILE A 258 -19.21 18.76 -13.58
N ARG A 259 -20.01 19.41 -12.73
CA ARG A 259 -19.94 19.23 -11.27
C ARG A 259 -20.28 17.81 -10.80
N SER A 260 -21.10 17.07 -11.56
CA SER A 260 -21.42 15.68 -11.22
C SER A 260 -20.20 14.76 -11.22
N VAL A 261 -19.13 15.13 -11.95
CA VAL A 261 -17.82 14.45 -11.89
C VAL A 261 -17.28 14.44 -10.47
N ALA A 262 -17.35 15.58 -9.75
CA ALA A 262 -16.89 15.66 -8.37
C ALA A 262 -17.74 14.77 -7.46
N ALA A 263 -19.06 14.81 -7.59
CA ALA A 263 -19.95 13.96 -6.80
C ALA A 263 -19.65 12.47 -7.02
N ALA A 264 -19.44 12.04 -8.27
CA ALA A 264 -19.11 10.65 -8.60
C ALA A 264 -17.76 10.23 -8.00
N LEU A 265 -16.71 11.04 -8.19
CA LEU A 265 -15.38 10.72 -7.67
C LEU A 265 -15.34 10.71 -6.14
N ILE A 266 -15.98 11.69 -5.48
CA ILE A 266 -16.09 11.73 -4.02
C ILE A 266 -16.82 10.49 -3.50
N THR A 267 -17.92 10.09 -4.15
CA THR A 267 -18.66 8.89 -3.78
C THR A 267 -17.79 7.65 -3.86
N ASP A 268 -17.02 7.48 -4.93
CA ASP A 268 -16.16 6.31 -5.11
C ASP A 268 -14.96 6.32 -4.16
N ILE A 269 -14.36 7.48 -3.88
CA ILE A 269 -13.31 7.63 -2.85
C ILE A 269 -13.83 7.22 -1.47
N ASN A 270 -15.05 7.66 -1.11
CA ASN A 270 -15.66 7.34 0.18
C ASN A 270 -16.07 5.86 0.32
N ARG A 271 -16.18 5.11 -0.78
CA ARG A 271 -16.47 3.67 -0.71
C ARG A 271 -15.26 2.83 -0.33
N VAL A 272 -14.06 3.36 -0.51
CA VAL A 272 -12.80 2.65 -0.29
C VAL A 272 -11.96 3.22 0.85
N ASN A 273 -12.42 4.27 1.53
CA ASN A 273 -11.75 4.88 2.69
C ASN A 273 -12.70 4.88 3.90
#